data_AF-A0A432G3E8-F1
#
_entry.id   AF-A0A432G3E8-F1
#
_cell.length_a   1.000
_cell.length_b   1.000
_cell.length_c   1.000
_cell.angle_alpha   90.00
_cell.angle_beta   90.00
_cell.angle_gamma   90.00
#
_symmetry.space_group_name_H-M   'P 1'
#
loop_
_entity.id
_entity.type
_entity.pdbx_description
1 polymer ?
#
loop_
_entity_poly.entity_id
_entity_poly.type
_entity_poly.pdbx_seq_one_letter_code
_entity_poly.pdbx_strand_id
1 'polypeptide(L)'
;RKLIYLSISLTLFGVALLLADSSQIITILGVTLAGFAIAPIFPGLVSSTTSRVGFRHQANTIGMQIAAAGLGVAVVPSIAGVLARIFGLEVIPLYLLSTLALLLLVFIISNSHSGEYTQD
;
A
#
# COMPACT_ATOMS: atom_id res chain seq x y z
N ARG A 1 11.58 -1.11 7.62
CA ARG A 1 10.72 0.10 7.67
C ARG A 1 11.04 1.11 6.56
N LYS A 2 12.29 1.59 6.39
CA LYS A 2 12.68 2.50 5.28
C LYS A 2 12.28 2.00 3.89
N LEU A 3 12.44 0.71 3.62
CA LEU A 3 12.01 0.08 2.36
C LEU A 3 10.50 0.28 2.10
N ILE A 4 9.65 0.12 3.12
CA ILE A 4 8.19 0.25 2.96
C ILE A 4 7.79 1.70 2.66
N TYR A 5 8.41 2.67 3.35
CA TYR A 5 8.23 4.09 3.03
C TYR A 5 8.60 4.39 1.59
N LEU A 6 9.80 3.96 1.18
CA LEU A 6 10.29 4.16 -0.18
C LEU A 6 9.33 3.54 -1.20
N SER A 7 8.93 2.30 -0.99
CA SER A 7 7.98 1.57 -1.84
C SER A 7 6.64 2.28 -1.98
N ILE A 8 5.99 2.66 -0.88
CA ILE A 8 4.70 3.36 -0.94
C ILE A 8 4.85 4.70 -1.66
N SER A 9 5.91 5.47 -1.38
CA SER A 9 6.18 6.75 -2.04
C SER A 9 6.44 6.61 -3.54
N LEU A 10 7.21 5.59 -3.96
CA LEU A 10 7.45 5.31 -5.38
C LEU A 10 6.20 4.79 -6.08
N THR A 11 5.38 3.98 -5.42
CA THR A 11 4.09 3.54 -5.97
C THR A 11 3.16 4.75 -6.15
N LEU A 12 3.06 5.65 -5.15
CA LEU A 12 2.31 6.89 -5.27
C LEU A 12 2.78 7.74 -6.45
N PHE A 13 4.10 7.89 -6.60
CA PHE A 13 4.68 8.62 -7.74
C PHE A 13 4.35 7.95 -9.08
N GLY A 14 4.51 6.62 -9.18
CA GLY A 14 4.15 5.86 -10.38
C GLY A 14 2.67 6.00 -10.75
N VAL A 15 1.76 5.94 -9.78
CA VAL A 15 0.32 6.15 -10.01
C VAL A 15 0.01 7.61 -10.37
N ALA A 16 0.71 8.60 -9.79
CA ALA A 16 0.56 10.00 -10.16
C ALA A 16 0.95 10.27 -11.62
N LEU A 17 1.95 9.55 -12.15
CA LEU A 17 2.29 9.62 -13.58
C LEU A 17 1.15 9.13 -14.47
N LEU A 18 0.32 8.18 -14.01
CA LEU A 18 -0.87 7.73 -14.75
C LEU A 18 -1.95 8.81 -14.85
N LEU A 19 -2.04 9.71 -13.86
CA LEU A 19 -2.95 10.85 -13.91
C LEU A 19 -2.49 11.98 -14.82
N ALA A 20 -1.17 12.13 -14.97
CA ALA A 20 -0.62 13.17 -15.83
C ALA A 20 -0.98 12.92 -17.31
N ASP A 21 -1.18 11.65 -17.69
CA ASP A 21 -1.58 11.15 -19.03
C ASP A 21 -1.00 11.94 -20.22
N SER A 22 0.26 12.39 -20.08
CA SER A 22 0.85 13.37 -21.00
C SER A 22 1.47 12.71 -22.23
N SER A 23 1.83 11.42 -22.14
CA SER A 23 2.28 10.61 -23.27
C SER A 23 2.22 9.12 -22.95
N GLN A 24 2.11 8.27 -23.98
CA GLN A 24 2.13 6.81 -23.84
C GLN A 24 3.37 6.29 -23.08
N ILE A 25 4.54 6.90 -23.30
CA ILE A 25 5.78 6.53 -22.60
C ILE A 25 5.66 6.81 -21.10
N ILE A 26 5.10 7.96 -20.71
CA ILE A 26 4.89 8.31 -19.30
C ILE A 26 3.95 7.32 -18.63
N THR A 27 2.87 6.93 -19.31
CA THR A 27 1.91 5.94 -18.79
C THR A 27 2.56 4.58 -18.59
N ILE A 28 3.37 4.10 -19.55
CA ILE A 28 4.12 2.84 -19.42
C ILE A 28 5.10 2.90 -18.23
N LEU A 29 5.84 4.00 -18.10
CA LEU A 29 6.77 4.20 -16.99
C LEU A 29 6.03 4.24 -15.65
N GLY A 30 4.86 4.91 -15.59
CA GLY A 30 4.02 4.98 -14.40
C GLY A 30 3.54 3.60 -13.94
N VAL A 31 3.00 2.80 -14.85
CA VAL A 31 2.53 1.44 -14.54
C VAL A 31 3.70 0.55 -14.10
N THR A 32 4.82 0.60 -14.84
CA THR A 32 6.01 -0.21 -14.55
C THR A 32 6.59 0.14 -13.18
N LEU A 33 6.71 1.43 -12.88
CA LEU A 33 7.22 1.91 -11.61
C LEU A 33 6.29 1.55 -10.45
N ALA A 34 4.98 1.76 -10.61
CA ALA A 34 4.00 1.43 -9.58
C ALA A 34 4.00 -0.08 -9.29
N GLY A 35 3.96 -0.92 -10.32
CA GLY A 35 3.97 -2.38 -10.21
C GLY A 35 5.27 -2.93 -9.62
N PHE A 36 6.43 -2.35 -9.95
CA PHE A 36 7.70 -2.74 -9.34
C PHE A 36 7.78 -2.29 -7.87
N ALA A 37 7.42 -1.04 -7.58
CA ALA A 37 7.57 -0.45 -6.25
C ALA A 37 6.62 -1.07 -5.21
N ILE A 38 5.45 -1.55 -5.62
CA ILE A 38 4.44 -2.12 -4.71
C ILE A 38 4.85 -3.50 -4.16
N ALA A 39 5.65 -4.27 -4.92
CA ALA A 39 6.01 -5.66 -4.63
C ALA A 39 6.55 -5.90 -3.19
N PRO A 40 7.52 -5.13 -2.68
CA PRO A 40 8.06 -5.32 -1.33
C PRO A 40 7.16 -4.87 -0.18
N ILE A 41 6.03 -4.17 -0.42
CA ILE A 41 5.20 -3.61 0.66
C ILE A 41 4.64 -4.73 1.55
N PHE A 42 3.99 -5.73 0.97
CA PHE A 42 3.35 -6.80 1.74
C PHE A 42 4.36 -7.70 2.47
N PRO A 43 5.42 -8.25 1.82
CA PRO A 43 6.44 -9.01 2.53
C PRO A 43 7.18 -8.17 3.59
N GLY A 44 7.40 -6.87 3.33
CA GLY A 44 8.00 -5.95 4.29
C GLY A 44 7.13 -5.75 5.53
N LEU A 45 5.82 -5.62 5.34
CA LEU A 45 4.87 -5.56 6.44
C LEU A 45 4.86 -6.87 7.22
N VAL A 46 4.72 -8.04 6.57
CA VAL A 46 4.64 -9.34 7.25
C VAL A 46 5.94 -9.68 8.00
N SER A 47 7.11 -9.48 7.38
CA SER A 47 8.42 -9.73 8.01
C SER A 47 8.68 -8.85 9.23
N SER A 48 8.09 -7.65 9.28
CA SER A 48 8.21 -6.76 10.44
C SER A 48 7.31 -7.17 11.61
N THR A 49 6.42 -8.16 11.46
CA THR A 49 5.45 -8.52 12.51
C THR A 49 6.10 -9.02 13.79
N THR A 50 7.17 -9.83 13.72
CA THR A 50 7.90 -10.28 14.93
C THR A 50 8.37 -9.11 15.78
N SER A 51 8.87 -8.05 15.14
CA SER A 51 9.37 -6.86 15.85
C SER A 51 8.27 -6.04 16.55
N ARG A 52 6.99 -6.26 16.23
CA ARG A 52 5.86 -5.52 16.79
C ARG A 52 5.15 -6.26 17.92
N VAL A 53 5.08 -7.59 17.83
CA VAL A 53 4.28 -8.40 18.77
C VAL A 53 5.10 -9.46 19.51
N GLY A 54 6.41 -9.55 19.22
CA GLY A 54 7.28 -10.60 19.74
C GLY A 54 7.03 -11.96 19.10
N PHE A 55 7.98 -12.89 19.29
CA PHE A 55 7.92 -14.22 18.68
C PHE A 55 6.67 -15.02 19.09
N ARG A 56 6.28 -14.92 20.37
CA ARG A 56 5.13 -15.63 20.94
C ARG A 56 3.81 -15.34 20.23
N HIS A 57 3.60 -14.12 19.75
CA HIS A 57 2.33 -13.69 19.13
C HIS A 57 2.42 -13.57 17.60
N GLN A 58 3.58 -13.86 17.00
CA GLN A 58 3.82 -13.65 15.57
C GLN A 58 2.87 -14.47 14.69
N ALA A 59 2.76 -15.78 14.91
CA ALA A 59 2.00 -16.67 14.03
C ALA A 59 0.51 -16.27 13.97
N ASN A 60 -0.11 -16.03 15.13
CA ASN A 60 -1.51 -15.57 15.19
C ASN A 60 -1.70 -14.22 14.50
N THR A 61 -0.78 -13.27 14.73
CA THR A 61 -0.85 -11.94 14.14
C THR A 61 -0.70 -11.99 12.62
N ILE A 62 0.23 -12.81 12.11
CA ILE A 62 0.37 -13.03 10.67
C ILE A 62 -0.91 -13.67 10.12
N GLY A 63 -1.47 -14.68 10.77
CA GLY A 63 -2.75 -15.29 10.37
C GLY A 63 -3.87 -14.26 10.21
N MET A 64 -4.03 -13.36 11.18
CA MET A 64 -4.98 -12.24 11.09
C MET A 64 -4.64 -11.27 9.95
N GLN A 65 -3.37 -10.95 9.73
CA GLN A 65 -2.92 -10.09 8.62
C GLN A 65 -3.24 -10.71 7.26
N ILE A 66 -3.00 -12.01 7.07
CA ILE A 66 -3.32 -12.71 5.83
C ILE A 66 -4.83 -12.75 5.59
N ALA A 67 -5.64 -13.03 6.63
CA ALA A 67 -7.09 -13.04 6.51
C ALA A 67 -7.65 -11.66 6.14
N ALA A 68 -7.19 -10.60 6.82
CA ALA A 68 -7.57 -9.22 6.50
C ALA A 68 -7.10 -8.80 5.09
N ALA A 69 -5.90 -9.20 4.68
CA ALA A 69 -5.41 -8.97 3.32
C ALA A 69 -6.28 -9.68 2.27
N GLY A 70 -6.72 -10.91 2.55
CA GLY A 70 -7.66 -11.66 1.70
C GLY A 70 -8.99 -10.91 1.51
N LEU A 71 -9.54 -10.33 2.58
CA LEU A 71 -10.72 -9.46 2.47
C LEU A 71 -10.42 -8.21 1.61
N GLY A 72 -9.26 -7.59 1.81
CA GLY A 72 -8.80 -6.46 1.01
C GLY A 72 -8.71 -6.77 -0.49
N VAL A 73 -8.24 -7.97 -0.86
CA VAL A 73 -8.16 -8.44 -2.26
C VAL A 73 -9.54 -8.51 -2.93
N ALA A 74 -10.61 -8.78 -2.18
CA ALA A 74 -11.96 -8.72 -2.73
C ALA A 74 -12.51 -7.28 -2.73
N VAL A 75 -12.38 -6.57 -1.62
CA VAL A 75 -13.03 -5.26 -1.39
C VAL A 75 -12.44 -4.16 -2.28
N VAL A 76 -11.11 -4.04 -2.33
CA VAL A 76 -10.42 -2.94 -3.05
C VAL A 76 -10.71 -2.98 -4.56
N PRO A 77 -10.51 -4.11 -5.28
CA PRO A 77 -10.85 -4.19 -6.69
C PRO A 77 -12.34 -4.09 -6.97
N SER A 78 -13.22 -4.57 -6.06
CA SER A 78 -14.67 -4.45 -6.24
C SER A 78 -15.13 -3.00 -6.22
N ILE A 79 -14.62 -2.20 -5.27
CA ILE A 79 -14.89 -0.75 -5.22
C ILE A 79 -14.35 -0.08 -6.49
N ALA A 80 -13.12 -0.41 -6.90
CA ALA A 80 -12.53 0.10 -8.14
C ALA A 80 -13.43 -0.19 -9.36
N GLY A 81 -13.94 -1.42 -9.48
CA GLY A 81 -14.83 -1.83 -10.57
C GLY A 81 -16.17 -1.10 -10.57
N VAL A 82 -16.78 -0.90 -9.39
CA VAL A 82 -18.02 -0.11 -9.27
C VAL A 82 -17.78 1.35 -9.66
N LEU A 83 -16.68 1.96 -9.19
CA LEU A 83 -16.32 3.32 -9.55
C LEU A 83 -16.06 3.45 -11.06
N ALA A 84 -15.32 2.50 -11.65
CA ALA A 84 -15.05 2.49 -13.09
C ALA A 84 -16.34 2.38 -13.92
N ARG A 85 -17.32 1.60 -13.45
CA ARG A 85 -18.62 1.47 -14.12
C ARG A 85 -19.42 2.78 -14.09
N ILE A 86 -19.31 3.57 -13.02
CA ILE A 86 -20.10 4.80 -12.83
C ILE A 86 -19.41 6.01 -13.49
N PHE A 87 -18.09 6.12 -13.34
CA PHE A 87 -17.32 7.31 -13.69
C PHE A 87 -16.36 7.12 -14.87
N GLY A 88 -16.22 5.89 -15.39
CA GLY A 88 -15.21 5.56 -16.40
C GLY A 88 -13.88 5.10 -15.79
N LEU A 89 -12.97 4.60 -16.62
CA LEU A 89 -11.68 4.05 -16.18
C LEU A 89 -10.73 5.15 -15.66
N GLU A 90 -10.99 6.40 -16.00
CA GLU A 90 -10.23 7.59 -15.62
C GLU A 90 -10.23 7.83 -14.10
N VAL A 91 -11.19 7.26 -13.37
CA VAL A 91 -11.26 7.34 -11.90
C VAL A 91 -10.24 6.42 -11.21
N ILE A 92 -9.72 5.41 -11.90
CA ILE A 92 -8.89 4.35 -11.30
C ILE A 92 -7.58 4.91 -10.71
N PRO A 93 -6.82 5.76 -11.40
CA PRO A 93 -5.58 6.28 -10.81
C PRO A 93 -5.84 7.18 -9.58
N LEU A 94 -6.93 7.95 -9.55
CA LEU A 94 -7.34 8.72 -8.36
C LEU A 94 -7.71 7.80 -7.18
N TYR A 95 -8.45 6.73 -7.45
CA TYR A 95 -8.78 5.71 -6.46
C TYR A 95 -7.53 5.02 -5.89
N LEU A 96 -6.58 4.65 -6.76
CA LEU A 96 -5.30 4.07 -6.35
C LEU A 96 -4.47 5.03 -5.51
N LEU A 97 -4.38 6.31 -5.87
CA LEU A 97 -3.71 7.32 -5.03
C LEU A 97 -4.36 7.43 -3.65
N SER A 98 -5.68 7.46 -3.60
CA SER A 98 -6.42 7.58 -2.33
C SER A 98 -6.16 6.38 -1.41
N THR A 99 -6.20 5.17 -1.95
CA THR A 99 -5.93 3.93 -1.19
C THR A 99 -4.47 3.83 -0.74
N LEU A 100 -3.50 4.21 -1.58
CA LEU A 100 -2.08 4.24 -1.24
C LEU A 100 -1.75 5.34 -0.22
N ALA A 101 -2.39 6.50 -0.32
CA ALA A 101 -2.25 7.59 0.65
C ALA A 101 -2.81 7.18 2.02
N LEU A 102 -3.96 6.50 2.05
CA LEU A 102 -4.50 5.92 3.27
C LEU A 102 -3.53 4.89 3.89
N LEU A 103 -2.96 4.01 3.06
CA LEU A 103 -1.95 3.05 3.52
C LEU A 103 -0.72 3.76 4.12
N LEU A 104 -0.21 4.80 3.44
CA LEU A 104 0.92 5.58 3.93
C LEU A 104 0.60 6.25 5.28
N LEU A 105 -0.58 6.87 5.39
CA LEU A 105 -1.04 7.53 6.60
C LEU A 105 -1.13 6.56 7.77
N VAL A 106 -1.81 5.42 7.58
CA VAL A 106 -1.93 4.37 8.60
C VAL A 106 -0.56 3.85 9.00
N PHE A 107 0.34 3.65 8.02
CA PHE A 107 1.70 3.22 8.30
C PHE A 107 2.47 4.24 9.13
N ILE A 108 2.39 5.53 8.83
CA ILE A 108 3.00 6.61 9.63
C ILE A 108 2.46 6.61 11.05
N ILE A 109 1.14 6.61 11.21
CA ILE A 109 0.49 6.65 12.54
C ILE A 109 0.91 5.45 13.37
N SER A 110 0.84 4.24 12.81
CA SER A 110 1.26 3.00 13.48
C SER A 110 2.73 3.01 13.88
N ASN A 111 3.58 3.75 13.15
CA ASN A 111 5.01 3.76 13.37
C ASN A 111 5.49 4.93 14.25
N SER A 112 4.66 5.97 14.44
CA SER A 112 4.93 7.10 15.32
C SER A 112 4.87 6.71 16.81
N HIS A 113 3.93 5.83 17.19
CA HIS A 113 3.71 5.38 18.58
C HIS A 113 4.75 4.35 19.07
N SER A 114 5.71 3.95 18.22
CA SER A 114 6.78 3.01 18.63
C SER A 114 7.99 3.71 19.29
N GLY A 115 8.01 5.05 19.35
CA GLY A 115 9.15 5.83 19.86
C GLY A 115 9.13 6.17 21.35
N GLU A 116 8.01 5.96 22.05
CA GLU A 116 7.84 6.37 23.45
C GLU A 116 8.19 5.30 24.50
N TYR A 117 8.46 4.05 24.09
CA TYR A 117 8.72 2.94 25.03
C TYR A 117 10.20 2.54 25.16
N THR A 118 11.14 3.41 24.76
CA THR A 118 12.59 3.15 24.89
C THR A 118 13.29 4.19 25.78
N GLN A 119 12.57 4.78 26.72
CA GLN A 119 13.16 5.47 27.87
C GLN A 119 12.60 4.84 29.14
N ASP A 120 13.17 3.69 29.51
CA ASP A 120 13.24 3.14 30.87
C ASP A 120 14.32 2.04 30.88
#